data_AF-A0A2V7ZNG7-F1
#
_entry.id   AF-A0A2V7ZNG7-F1
#
_cell.length_a   1.000
_cell.length_b   1.000
_cell.length_c   1.000
_cell.angle_alpha   90.00
_cell.angle_beta   90.00
_cell.angle_gamma   90.00
#
_symmetry.space_group_name_H-M   'P 1'
#
loop_
_entity.id
_entity.type
_entity.pdbx_description
1 polymer ?
#
loop_
_entity_poly.entity_id
_entity_poly.type
_entity_poly.pdbx_seq_one_letter_code
_entity_poly.pdbx_strand_id
1 'polypeptide(L)'
;AAASKWRTLNRRHRTDIGGVLAPDPNEEYLIYQTLVGTWPIDVDRLTAYVTKALRESKVHTSWLSPDEEYEAAAVKFVTALLDQKRPNPFLQTFLPFQARVAELGIYNSLAQLVIKITAPGVPDFYQGTEFWDLALVDPDNRRPVDYEKRRQTLPCLRNPAELLEQRADGRIKMFVMHRGLQARADLREVYERGDYRPLEATGAHRDGVFAFARVAAGGGRSGADPVVAITCVPRMIASLVPDTAGPPLGRAVWADTRMQLPPELADGALRDVFTGATIEVERANGASALSAAAVFERFPVALLVPCST
;
A
#
# COMPACT_ATOMS: atom_id res chain seq x y z
N ALA A 1 -7.52 -16.93 -13.83
CA ALA A 1 -7.06 -16.85 -15.24
C ALA A 1 -5.53 -16.80 -15.37
N ALA A 2 -4.85 -15.79 -14.83
CA ALA A 2 -3.39 -15.62 -14.95
C ALA A 2 -2.59 -16.85 -14.45
N ALA A 3 -2.84 -17.30 -13.21
CA ALA A 3 -2.18 -18.48 -12.65
C ALA A 3 -2.35 -19.73 -13.53
N SER A 4 -3.55 -20.01 -14.03
CA SER A 4 -3.80 -21.14 -14.94
C SER A 4 -2.96 -21.05 -16.22
N LYS A 5 -2.82 -19.85 -16.81
CA LYS A 5 -1.95 -19.62 -17.97
C LYS A 5 -0.48 -19.88 -17.64
N TRP A 6 0.00 -19.39 -16.50
CA TRP A 6 1.38 -19.58 -16.06
C TRP A 6 1.70 -21.06 -15.80
N ARG A 7 0.78 -21.81 -15.17
CA ARG A 7 0.91 -23.26 -14.97
C ARG A 7 1.10 -24.04 -16.27
N THR A 8 0.40 -23.61 -17.33
CA THR A 8 0.56 -24.19 -18.67
C THR A 8 1.93 -23.87 -19.26
N LEU A 9 2.34 -22.60 -19.21
CA LEU A 9 3.64 -22.15 -19.75
C LEU A 9 4.83 -22.80 -19.04
N ASN A 10 4.71 -23.02 -17.73
CA ASN A 10 5.78 -23.55 -16.90
C ASN A 10 5.71 -25.06 -16.69
N ARG A 11 4.78 -25.77 -17.37
CA ARG A 11 4.61 -27.22 -17.22
C ARG A 11 5.90 -28.02 -17.36
N ARG A 12 6.72 -27.65 -18.35
CA ARG A 12 8.00 -28.31 -18.65
C ARG A 12 9.08 -28.15 -17.58
N HIS A 13 8.89 -27.24 -16.63
CA HIS A 13 9.86 -26.94 -15.57
C HIS A 13 9.60 -27.73 -14.28
N ARG A 14 8.45 -28.41 -14.17
CA ARG A 14 8.13 -29.32 -13.07
C ARG A 14 8.88 -30.64 -13.24
N THR A 15 9.26 -31.25 -12.12
CA THR A 15 9.90 -32.57 -12.09
C THR A 15 8.98 -33.56 -11.39
N ASP A 16 8.88 -34.79 -11.89
CA ASP A 16 8.16 -35.87 -11.20
C ASP A 16 9.14 -36.59 -10.28
N ILE A 17 8.84 -36.57 -8.98
CA ILE A 17 9.60 -37.24 -7.93
C ILE A 17 8.66 -38.26 -7.29
N GLY A 18 8.81 -39.54 -7.66
CA GLY A 18 8.01 -40.63 -7.09
C GLY A 18 6.50 -40.50 -7.30
N GLY A 19 6.05 -39.90 -8.41
CA GLY A 19 4.63 -39.67 -8.71
C GLY A 19 4.07 -38.34 -8.18
N VAL A 20 4.91 -37.51 -7.55
CA VAL A 20 4.55 -36.16 -7.10
C VAL A 20 5.28 -35.14 -7.96
N LEU A 21 4.55 -34.14 -8.46
CA LEU A 21 5.16 -33.02 -9.17
C LEU A 21 5.82 -32.07 -8.18
N ALA A 22 7.07 -31.69 -8.42
CA ALA A 22 7.81 -30.69 -7.68
C ALA A 22 8.04 -29.43 -8.55
N PRO A 23 7.59 -28.23 -8.11
CA PRO A 23 6.69 -28.00 -6.98
C PRO A 23 5.28 -28.55 -7.24
N ASP A 24 4.57 -28.87 -6.16
CA ASP A 24 3.17 -29.32 -6.26
C ASP A 24 2.23 -28.16 -6.65
N PRO A 25 0.94 -28.40 -6.96
CA PRO A 25 0.03 -27.33 -7.35
C PRO A 25 -0.15 -26.20 -6.33
N ASN A 26 -0.06 -26.50 -5.03
CA ASN A 26 -0.21 -25.51 -3.96
C ASN A 26 1.06 -24.67 -3.81
N GLU A 27 2.22 -25.32 -3.86
CA GLU A 27 3.54 -24.68 -3.83
C GLU A 27 3.79 -23.83 -5.07
N GLU A 28 3.42 -24.31 -6.26
CA GLU A 28 3.48 -23.55 -7.50
C GLU A 28 2.64 -22.26 -7.39
N TYR A 29 1.47 -22.34 -6.75
CA TYR A 29 0.61 -21.18 -6.51
C TYR A 29 1.22 -20.19 -5.51
N LEU A 30 1.83 -20.68 -4.42
CA LEU A 30 2.58 -19.87 -3.46
C LEU A 30 3.76 -19.16 -4.14
N ILE A 31 4.52 -19.85 -4.98
CA ILE A 31 5.65 -19.27 -5.73
C ILE A 31 5.17 -18.11 -6.61
N TYR A 32 4.05 -18.27 -7.33
CA TYR A 32 3.51 -17.18 -8.15
C TYR A 32 3.05 -15.99 -7.31
N GLN A 33 2.37 -16.20 -6.17
CA GLN A 33 1.97 -15.10 -5.29
C GLN A 33 3.18 -14.35 -4.72
N THR A 34 4.19 -15.10 -4.27
CA THR A 34 5.44 -14.56 -3.76
C THR A 34 6.11 -13.71 -4.82
N LEU A 35 6.26 -14.25 -6.03
CA LEU A 35 6.90 -13.53 -7.13
C LEU A 35 6.14 -12.25 -7.51
N VAL A 36 4.80 -12.26 -7.52
CA VAL A 36 3.99 -11.04 -7.74
C VAL A 36 4.26 -10.00 -6.65
N GLY A 37 4.29 -10.43 -5.39
CA GLY A 37 4.44 -9.54 -4.24
C GLY A 37 5.84 -8.97 -4.05
N THR A 38 6.88 -9.64 -4.54
CA THR A 38 8.28 -9.26 -4.27
C THR A 38 9.07 -8.84 -5.50
N TRP A 39 8.45 -8.78 -6.68
CA TRP A 39 9.13 -8.33 -7.88
C TRP A 39 9.53 -6.84 -7.81
N PRO A 40 10.75 -6.45 -8.24
CA PRO A 40 11.82 -7.31 -8.74
C PRO A 40 12.54 -8.06 -7.61
N ILE A 41 12.83 -9.34 -7.85
CA ILE A 41 13.56 -10.22 -6.93
C ILE A 41 14.60 -11.04 -7.71
N ASP A 42 15.78 -11.24 -7.12
CA ASP A 42 16.80 -12.11 -7.68
C ASP A 42 16.52 -13.60 -7.38
N VAL A 43 17.19 -14.48 -8.13
CA VAL A 43 17.01 -15.93 -8.04
C VAL A 43 17.39 -16.44 -6.65
N ASP A 44 18.46 -15.91 -6.06
CA ASP A 44 19.00 -16.40 -4.79
C ASP A 44 18.02 -16.12 -3.64
N ARG A 45 17.44 -14.92 -3.59
CA ARG A 45 16.42 -14.56 -2.59
C ARG A 45 15.16 -15.41 -2.73
N LEU A 46 14.68 -15.61 -3.96
CA LEU A 46 13.45 -16.38 -4.17
C LEU A 46 13.67 -17.87 -3.89
N THR A 47 14.80 -18.44 -4.32
CA THR A 47 15.12 -19.86 -4.05
C THR A 47 15.31 -20.10 -2.55
N ALA A 48 16.02 -19.23 -1.83
CA ALA A 48 16.19 -19.32 -0.38
C ALA A 48 14.84 -19.29 0.36
N TYR A 49 13.93 -18.40 -0.06
CA TYR A 49 12.58 -18.35 0.49
C TYR A 49 11.77 -19.61 0.19
N VAL A 50 11.80 -20.09 -1.05
CA VAL A 50 11.05 -21.29 -1.44
C VAL A 50 11.53 -22.49 -0.64
N THR A 51 12.84 -22.76 -0.56
CA THR A 51 13.37 -23.85 0.28
C THR A 51 12.91 -23.74 1.73
N LYS A 52 12.96 -22.52 2.31
CA LYS A 52 12.44 -22.29 3.67
C LYS A 52 10.95 -22.60 3.77
N ALA A 53 10.13 -22.07 2.86
CA ALA A 53 8.68 -22.27 2.86
C ALA A 53 8.29 -23.75 2.74
N LEU A 54 9.01 -24.51 1.90
CA LEU A 54 8.81 -25.96 1.75
C LEU A 54 9.13 -26.71 3.06
N ARG A 55 10.23 -26.37 3.73
CA ARG A 55 10.60 -27.00 5.01
C ARG A 55 9.66 -26.63 6.16
N GLU A 56 9.11 -25.42 6.15
CA GLU A 56 8.10 -24.99 7.14
C GLU A 56 6.76 -25.71 6.94
N SER A 57 6.37 -26.01 5.68
CA SER A 57 5.12 -26.70 5.37
C SER A 57 5.13 -28.16 5.84
N LYS A 58 6.30 -28.82 5.82
CA LYS A 58 6.50 -30.23 6.22
C LYS A 58 5.67 -31.23 5.39
N VAL A 59 5.27 -30.85 4.18
CA VAL A 59 4.50 -31.72 3.28
C VAL A 59 5.44 -32.67 2.53
N HIS A 60 6.41 -32.14 1.79
CA HIS A 60 7.34 -32.94 0.97
C HIS A 60 8.80 -32.86 1.43
N THR A 61 9.15 -31.89 2.28
CA THR A 61 10.49 -31.77 2.89
C THR A 61 10.39 -31.12 4.27
N SER A 62 11.39 -31.26 5.13
CA SER A 62 11.41 -30.68 6.47
C SER A 62 12.81 -30.27 6.93
N TRP A 63 12.89 -29.47 7.99
CA TRP A 63 14.17 -29.11 8.60
C TRP A 63 14.95 -30.30 9.20
N LEU A 64 14.25 -31.33 9.69
CA LEU A 64 14.87 -32.48 10.37
C LEU A 64 15.29 -33.58 9.39
N SER A 65 14.52 -33.75 8.31
CA SER A 65 14.78 -34.70 7.24
C SER A 65 14.51 -34.01 5.91
N PRO A 66 15.50 -33.28 5.36
CA PRO A 66 15.36 -32.63 4.06
C PRO A 66 15.26 -33.65 2.92
N ASP A 67 14.31 -33.45 2.01
CA ASP A 67 14.27 -34.12 0.72
C ASP A 67 15.04 -33.25 -0.29
N GLU A 68 16.33 -33.57 -0.48
CA GLU A 68 17.23 -32.80 -1.35
C GLU A 68 16.81 -32.87 -2.82
N GLU A 69 16.19 -33.98 -3.25
CA GLU A 69 15.74 -34.15 -4.64
C GLU A 69 14.54 -33.24 -4.93
N TYR A 70 13.58 -33.22 -4.01
CA TYR A 70 12.41 -32.35 -4.10
C TYR A 70 12.79 -30.85 -4.03
N GLU A 71 13.67 -30.49 -3.08
CA GLU A 71 14.17 -29.12 -2.96
C GLU A 71 14.92 -28.66 -4.22
N ALA A 72 15.78 -29.51 -4.78
CA ALA A 72 16.50 -29.21 -6.02
C ALA A 72 15.53 -29.03 -7.20
N ALA A 73 14.47 -29.82 -7.29
CA ALA A 73 13.44 -29.66 -8.32
C ALA A 73 12.69 -28.33 -8.18
N ALA A 74 12.34 -27.90 -6.97
CA ALA A 74 11.71 -26.59 -6.73
C ALA A 74 12.66 -25.42 -7.07
N VAL A 75 13.94 -25.51 -6.68
CA VAL A 75 14.96 -24.50 -7.03
C VAL A 75 15.16 -24.40 -8.54
N LYS A 76 15.19 -25.54 -9.24
CA LYS A 76 15.25 -25.59 -10.71
C LYS A 76 14.04 -24.91 -11.35
N PHE A 77 12.85 -25.14 -10.81
CA PHE A 77 11.63 -24.48 -11.28
C PHE A 77 11.72 -22.95 -11.14
N VAL A 78 12.11 -22.45 -9.96
CA VAL A 78 12.29 -21.00 -9.71
C VAL A 78 13.34 -20.38 -10.63
N THR A 79 14.48 -21.04 -10.78
CA THR A 79 15.55 -20.58 -11.69
C THR A 79 15.04 -20.45 -13.12
N ALA A 80 14.21 -21.38 -13.58
CA ALA A 80 13.62 -21.33 -14.92
C ALA A 80 12.56 -20.22 -15.08
N LEU A 81 11.79 -19.92 -14.04
CA LEU A 81 10.82 -18.80 -14.08
C LEU A 81 11.50 -17.46 -14.33
N LEU A 82 12.67 -17.26 -13.70
CA LEU A 82 13.43 -16.01 -13.72
C LEU A 82 14.47 -15.93 -14.84
N ASP A 83 14.61 -16.98 -15.65
CA ASP A 83 15.59 -16.99 -16.75
C ASP A 83 15.24 -15.95 -17.81
N GLN A 84 16.11 -14.95 -17.94
CA GLN A 84 16.04 -13.88 -18.95
C GLN A 84 17.10 -14.05 -20.04
N LYS A 85 17.94 -15.10 -19.99
CA LYS A 85 18.97 -15.37 -21.01
C LYS A 85 18.35 -15.87 -22.33
N ARG A 86 17.09 -16.29 -22.29
CA ARG A 86 16.32 -16.82 -23.43
C ARG A 86 14.91 -16.22 -23.44
N PRO A 87 14.20 -16.22 -24.58
CA PRO A 87 12.80 -15.82 -24.61
C PRO A 87 11.98 -16.61 -23.59
N ASN A 88 11.32 -15.88 -22.69
CA ASN A 88 10.56 -16.44 -21.58
C ASN A 88 9.07 -16.03 -21.70
N PRO A 89 8.21 -16.90 -22.30
CA PRO A 89 6.79 -16.61 -22.47
C PRO A 89 6.04 -16.37 -21.15
N PHE A 90 6.52 -16.97 -20.05
CA PHE A 90 5.95 -16.69 -18.74
C PHE A 90 6.19 -15.23 -18.36
N LEU A 91 7.44 -14.75 -18.39
CA LEU A 91 7.76 -13.34 -18.07
C LEU A 91 7.03 -12.34 -18.97
N GLN A 92 6.86 -12.64 -20.26
CA GLN A 92 6.08 -11.80 -21.19
C GLN A 92 4.63 -11.58 -20.73
N THR A 93 4.04 -12.55 -20.03
CA THR A 93 2.67 -12.47 -19.52
C THR A 93 2.60 -12.06 -18.06
N PHE A 94 3.65 -12.34 -17.30
CA PHE A 94 3.77 -12.03 -15.89
C PHE A 94 4.05 -10.53 -15.65
N LEU A 95 4.99 -9.94 -16.38
CA LEU A 95 5.43 -8.55 -16.14
C LEU A 95 4.30 -7.52 -16.27
N PRO A 96 3.43 -7.56 -17.31
CA PRO A 96 2.29 -6.64 -17.37
C PRO A 96 1.29 -6.82 -16.23
N PHE A 97 1.06 -8.07 -15.80
CA PHE A 97 0.20 -8.37 -14.66
C PHE A 97 0.81 -7.84 -13.35
N GLN A 98 2.11 -8.09 -13.13
CA GLN A 98 2.82 -7.64 -11.94
C GLN A 98 2.87 -6.12 -11.87
N ALA A 99 3.14 -5.42 -12.99
CA ALA A 99 3.14 -3.96 -13.03
C ALA A 99 1.78 -3.38 -12.61
N ARG A 100 0.67 -3.99 -13.08
CA ARG A 100 -0.69 -3.62 -12.67
C ARG A 100 -0.90 -3.81 -11.16
N VAL A 101 -0.44 -4.93 -10.60
CA VAL A 101 -0.58 -5.21 -9.17
C VAL A 101 0.29 -4.27 -8.33
N ALA A 102 1.52 -4.00 -8.75
CA ALA A 102 2.44 -3.09 -8.08
C ALA A 102 1.86 -1.67 -8.01
N GLU A 103 1.30 -1.20 -9.12
CA GLU A 103 0.63 0.10 -9.21
C GLU A 103 -0.51 0.23 -8.18
N LEU A 104 -1.39 -0.77 -8.09
CA LEU A 104 -2.45 -0.81 -7.09
C LEU A 104 -1.88 -0.95 -5.65
N GLY A 105 -0.78 -1.69 -5.49
CA GLY A 105 -0.08 -1.89 -4.24
C GLY A 105 0.50 -0.60 -3.66
N ILE A 106 0.93 0.34 -4.50
CA ILE A 106 1.39 1.67 -4.09
C ILE A 106 0.26 2.41 -3.35
N TYR A 107 -0.93 2.50 -3.94
CA TYR A 107 -2.05 3.22 -3.33
C TYR A 107 -2.55 2.54 -2.05
N ASN A 108 -2.62 1.20 -2.04
CA ASN A 108 -2.95 0.46 -0.82
C ASN A 108 -1.92 0.69 0.29
N SER A 109 -0.63 0.76 -0.05
CA SER A 109 0.44 1.00 0.92
C SER A 109 0.39 2.42 1.49
N LEU A 110 0.07 3.42 0.67
CA LEU A 110 -0.13 4.80 1.14
C LEU A 110 -1.36 4.90 2.04
N ALA A 111 -2.48 4.26 1.66
CA ALA A 111 -3.69 4.21 2.49
C ALA A 111 -3.39 3.58 3.87
N GLN A 112 -2.72 2.42 3.89
CA GLN A 112 -2.32 1.76 5.13
C GLN A 112 -1.39 2.63 5.98
N LEU A 113 -0.45 3.33 5.35
CA LEU A 113 0.48 4.23 6.03
C LEU A 113 -0.25 5.39 6.72
N VAL A 114 -1.18 6.05 6.03
CA VAL A 114 -1.94 7.16 6.64
C VAL A 114 -2.81 6.64 7.79
N ILE A 115 -3.54 5.53 7.60
CA ILE A 115 -4.31 4.90 8.69
C ILE A 115 -3.42 4.60 9.88
N LYS A 116 -2.27 3.96 9.65
CA LYS A 116 -1.30 3.61 10.69
C LYS A 116 -0.86 4.84 11.47
N ILE A 117 -0.58 5.95 10.79
CA ILE A 117 -0.17 7.21 11.42
C ILE A 117 -1.31 7.83 12.23
N THR A 118 -2.56 7.77 11.77
CA THR A 118 -3.65 8.61 12.31
C THR A 118 -4.65 7.88 13.19
N ALA A 119 -4.68 6.55 13.15
CA ALA A 119 -5.50 5.71 14.02
C ALA A 119 -5.10 5.87 15.52
N PRO A 120 -5.98 5.45 16.45
CA PRO A 120 -5.65 5.38 17.87
C PRO A 120 -4.46 4.44 18.13
N GLY A 121 -3.66 4.76 19.15
CA GLY A 121 -2.43 4.04 19.48
C GLY A 121 -1.16 4.74 19.00
N VAL A 122 0.00 4.11 19.22
CA VAL A 122 1.32 4.64 18.83
C VAL A 122 1.78 3.93 17.55
N PRO A 123 2.04 4.64 16.45
CA PRO A 123 2.51 4.02 15.22
C PRO A 123 3.98 3.58 15.36
N ASP A 124 4.26 2.31 15.11
CA ASP A 124 5.62 1.74 15.08
C ASP A 124 6.13 1.59 13.64
N PHE A 125 7.40 1.83 13.34
CA PHE A 125 7.95 1.69 11.99
C PHE A 125 9.20 0.82 11.99
N TYR A 126 9.14 -0.32 11.29
CA TYR A 126 10.32 -1.16 11.08
C TYR A 126 11.34 -0.44 10.18
N GLN A 127 12.61 -0.63 10.48
CA GLN A 127 13.72 0.05 9.80
C GLN A 127 13.66 -0.13 8.27
N GLY A 128 13.90 0.95 7.53
CA GLY A 128 13.96 0.91 6.07
C GLY A 128 12.60 0.98 5.37
N THR A 129 11.49 0.87 6.10
CA THR A 129 10.13 0.90 5.55
C THR A 129 9.64 2.31 5.19
N GLU A 130 10.49 3.33 5.24
CA GLU A 130 10.19 4.66 4.70
C GLU A 130 10.05 4.63 3.17
N PHE A 131 10.72 3.68 2.50
CA PHE A 131 10.54 3.35 1.09
C PHE A 131 9.69 2.08 0.91
N TRP A 132 9.48 1.67 -0.34
CA TRP A 132 8.93 0.35 -0.65
C TRP A 132 9.90 -0.72 -0.16
N ASP A 133 9.44 -1.53 0.79
CA ASP A 133 10.19 -2.67 1.31
C ASP A 133 9.44 -3.95 0.95
N LEU A 134 9.96 -4.67 -0.04
CA LEU A 134 9.42 -5.92 -0.56
C LEU A 134 10.24 -7.11 -0.03
N ALA A 135 10.51 -7.08 1.28
CA ALA A 135 11.22 -8.14 1.99
C ALA A 135 10.32 -9.36 2.23
N LEU A 136 10.95 -10.53 2.18
CA LEU A 136 10.36 -11.81 2.56
C LEU A 136 10.58 -12.05 4.06
N VAL A 137 10.21 -13.25 4.53
CA VAL A 137 10.48 -13.66 5.91
C VAL A 137 11.99 -13.71 6.21
N ASP A 138 12.31 -13.74 7.51
CA ASP A 138 13.67 -13.90 8.03
C ASP A 138 14.46 -14.99 7.28
N PRO A 139 15.73 -14.75 6.90
CA PRO A 139 16.56 -13.57 7.16
C PRO A 139 16.42 -12.42 6.14
N ASP A 140 15.53 -12.53 5.14
CA ASP A 140 15.46 -11.53 4.06
C ASP A 140 15.01 -10.14 4.56
N ASN A 141 14.17 -10.08 5.60
CA ASN A 141 13.78 -8.84 6.28
C ASN A 141 14.83 -8.27 7.24
N ARG A 142 16.03 -8.88 7.31
CA ARG A 142 17.18 -8.37 8.09
C ARG A 142 18.29 -7.80 7.21
N ARG A 143 18.06 -7.65 5.91
CA ARG A 143 19.01 -7.01 5.00
C ARG A 143 19.35 -5.58 5.47
N PRO A 144 20.59 -5.10 5.23
CA PRO A 144 21.03 -3.80 5.71
C PRO A 144 20.21 -2.66 5.08
N VAL A 145 19.97 -1.61 5.87
CA VAL A 145 19.26 -0.42 5.43
C VAL A 145 20.27 0.64 4.99
N ASP A 146 20.08 1.17 3.78
CA ASP A 146 20.84 2.32 3.28
C ASP A 146 20.28 3.64 3.88
N TYR A 147 20.79 3.99 5.07
CA TYR A 147 20.43 5.23 5.75
C TYR A 147 20.98 6.49 5.08
N GLU A 148 22.08 6.37 4.34
CA GLU A 148 22.68 7.53 3.68
C GLU A 148 21.80 8.03 2.54
N LYS A 149 21.30 7.12 1.69
CA LYS A 149 20.32 7.45 0.67
C LYS A 149 19.08 8.14 1.26
N ARG A 150 18.59 7.68 2.42
CA ARG A 150 17.42 8.27 3.10
C ARG A 150 17.69 9.68 3.62
N ARG A 151 18.84 9.91 4.25
CA ARG A 151 19.27 11.24 4.71
C ARG A 151 19.35 12.24 3.56
N GLN A 152 19.90 11.81 2.41
CA GLN A 152 19.99 12.63 1.20
C GLN A 152 18.64 12.88 0.54
N THR A 153 17.72 11.91 0.61
CA THR A 153 16.40 11.99 -0.04
C THR A 153 15.43 12.91 0.72
N LEU A 154 15.40 12.84 2.05
CA LEU A 154 14.42 13.55 2.89
C LEU A 154 14.27 15.06 2.58
N PRO A 155 15.35 15.87 2.48
CA PRO A 155 15.22 17.30 2.21
C PRO A 155 14.72 17.65 0.79
N CYS A 156 14.69 16.67 -0.11
CA CYS A 156 14.26 16.82 -1.51
C CYS A 156 12.74 16.57 -1.69
N LEU A 157 12.04 16.08 -0.67
CA LEU A 157 10.62 15.70 -0.74
C LEU A 157 9.68 16.92 -0.66
N ARG A 158 9.63 17.73 -1.73
CA ARG A 158 8.93 19.03 -1.72
C ARG A 158 7.68 19.08 -2.58
N ASN A 159 7.70 18.45 -3.75
CA ASN A 159 6.61 18.55 -4.72
C ASN A 159 5.76 17.27 -4.75
N PRO A 160 4.53 17.28 -4.21
CA PRO A 160 3.69 16.09 -4.17
C PRO A 160 3.28 15.59 -5.56
N ALA A 161 3.19 16.47 -6.57
CA ALA A 161 2.84 16.07 -7.94
C ALA A 161 3.96 15.26 -8.60
N GLU A 162 5.22 15.74 -8.51
CA GLU A 162 6.40 15.01 -8.97
C GLU A 162 6.51 13.65 -8.27
N LEU A 163 6.34 13.62 -6.95
CA LEU A 163 6.40 12.39 -6.16
C LEU A 163 5.32 11.39 -6.57
N LEU A 164 4.13 11.86 -6.98
CA LEU A 164 3.06 11.00 -7.50
C LEU A 164 3.36 10.47 -8.89
N GLU A 165 3.90 11.30 -9.78
CA GLU A 165 4.37 10.87 -11.10
C GLU A 165 5.45 9.79 -10.98
N GLN A 166 6.38 9.95 -10.03
CA GLN A 166 7.54 9.08 -9.81
C GLN A 166 7.34 8.09 -8.65
N ARG A 167 6.08 7.83 -8.27
CA ARG A 167 5.66 7.02 -7.11
C ARG A 167 6.35 5.66 -6.96
N ALA A 168 6.77 5.04 -8.07
CA ALA A 168 7.41 3.73 -8.07
C ALA A 168 8.75 3.69 -7.32
N ASP A 169 9.43 4.83 -7.11
CA ASP A 169 10.76 4.87 -6.46
C ASP A 169 10.73 4.91 -4.92
N GLY A 170 9.54 5.07 -4.32
CA GLY A 170 9.33 5.04 -2.87
C GLY A 170 9.42 6.39 -2.18
N ARG A 171 9.86 7.47 -2.85
CA ARG A 171 9.96 8.81 -2.25
C ARG A 171 8.62 9.34 -1.77
N ILE A 172 7.54 9.03 -2.50
CA ILE A 172 6.17 9.39 -2.10
C ILE A 172 5.78 8.81 -0.74
N LYS A 173 6.22 7.58 -0.43
CA LYS A 173 5.94 6.93 0.86
C LYS A 173 6.67 7.63 1.99
N MET A 174 7.95 7.95 1.79
CA MET A 174 8.75 8.69 2.76
C MET A 174 8.17 10.08 2.99
N PHE A 175 7.66 10.74 1.94
CA PHE A 175 7.00 12.03 2.03
C PHE A 175 5.72 11.97 2.89
N VAL A 176 4.84 11.02 2.59
CA VAL A 176 3.60 10.80 3.36
C VAL A 176 3.92 10.46 4.81
N MET A 177 4.93 9.62 5.05
CA MET A 177 5.38 9.28 6.40
C MET A 177 5.88 10.51 7.15
N HIS A 178 6.79 11.28 6.56
CA HIS A 178 7.38 12.46 7.18
C HIS A 178 6.33 13.53 7.51
N ARG A 179 5.49 13.90 6.52
CA ARG A 179 4.45 14.93 6.68
C ARG A 179 3.34 14.48 7.64
N GLY A 180 2.94 13.21 7.57
CA GLY A 180 1.93 12.64 8.46
C GLY A 180 2.42 12.60 9.91
N LEU A 181 3.67 12.18 10.15
CA LEU A 181 4.25 12.16 11.50
C LEU A 181 4.47 13.56 12.06
N GLN A 182 4.88 14.52 11.22
CA GLN A 182 4.97 15.93 11.62
C GLN A 182 3.58 16.46 12.04
N ALA A 183 2.55 16.27 11.22
CA ALA A 183 1.19 16.67 11.58
C ALA A 183 0.68 15.95 12.84
N ARG A 184 1.07 14.69 13.06
CA ARG A 184 0.76 13.97 14.29
C ARG A 184 1.42 14.60 15.52
N ALA A 185 2.67 15.03 15.41
CA ALA A 185 3.38 15.73 16.48
C ALA A 185 2.76 17.11 16.77
N ASP A 186 2.40 17.85 15.72
CA ASP A 186 1.79 19.18 15.82
C ASP A 186 0.37 19.14 16.43
N LEU A 187 -0.37 18.04 16.19
CA LEU A 187 -1.73 17.82 16.70
C LEU A 187 -1.77 16.76 17.80
N ARG A 188 -0.76 16.78 18.68
CA ARG A 188 -0.56 15.76 19.72
C ARG A 188 -1.83 15.44 20.52
N GLU A 189 -2.58 16.46 20.92
CA GLU A 189 -3.81 16.31 21.70
C GLU A 189 -4.89 15.48 20.97
N VAL A 190 -5.06 15.71 19.67
CA VAL A 190 -5.99 14.94 18.81
C VAL A 190 -5.63 13.46 18.79
N TYR A 191 -4.34 13.15 18.72
CA TYR A 191 -3.90 11.77 18.55
C TYR A 191 -3.73 11.01 19.86
N GLU A 192 -3.40 11.69 20.97
CA GLU A 192 -3.28 11.10 22.31
C GLU A 192 -4.62 10.94 23.02
N ARG A 193 -5.53 11.91 22.86
CA ARG A 193 -6.78 11.99 23.65
C ARG A 193 -8.04 12.11 22.81
N GLY A 194 -7.93 12.46 21.54
CA GLY A 194 -9.08 12.71 20.69
C GLY A 194 -9.86 11.45 20.36
N ASP A 195 -11.19 11.59 20.38
CA ASP A 195 -12.18 10.58 20.02
C ASP A 195 -11.99 10.11 18.58
N TYR A 196 -12.29 8.84 18.32
CA TYR A 196 -12.36 8.29 16.97
C TYR A 196 -13.80 8.33 16.45
N ARG A 197 -14.02 8.98 15.30
CA ARG A 197 -15.34 9.12 14.69
C ARG A 197 -15.32 8.63 13.24
N PRO A 198 -15.95 7.49 12.91
CA PRO A 198 -16.09 7.04 11.53
C PRO A 198 -16.85 8.08 10.70
N LEU A 199 -16.46 8.27 9.44
CA LEU A 199 -17.22 9.09 8.49
C LEU A 199 -17.88 8.18 7.45
N GLU A 200 -19.21 8.20 7.40
CA GLU A 200 -19.96 7.41 6.44
C GLU A 200 -19.83 7.97 5.02
N ALA A 201 -19.67 7.08 4.05
CA ALA A 201 -19.57 7.45 2.65
C ALA A 201 -20.89 7.20 1.91
N THR A 202 -21.22 8.11 0.99
CA THR A 202 -22.40 8.05 0.12
C THR A 202 -22.00 8.31 -1.34
N GLY A 203 -22.86 7.97 -2.30
CA GLY A 203 -22.60 8.16 -3.74
C GLY A 203 -22.09 6.88 -4.43
N ALA A 204 -21.71 7.00 -5.71
CA ALA A 204 -21.43 5.88 -6.60
C ALA A 204 -20.30 4.95 -6.12
N HIS A 205 -19.26 5.50 -5.49
CA HIS A 205 -18.07 4.75 -5.06
C HIS A 205 -17.89 4.75 -3.53
N ARG A 206 -19.00 4.78 -2.78
CA ARG A 206 -18.98 4.81 -1.30
C ARG A 206 -18.14 3.72 -0.66
N ASP A 207 -18.13 2.51 -1.23
CA ASP A 207 -17.38 1.36 -0.69
C ASP A 207 -15.87 1.47 -0.99
N GLY A 208 -15.50 2.38 -1.89
CA GLY A 208 -14.12 2.65 -2.32
C GLY A 208 -13.38 3.66 -1.46
N VAL A 209 -14.01 4.28 -0.46
CA VAL A 209 -13.35 5.22 0.47
C VAL A 209 -13.48 4.74 1.91
N PHE A 210 -12.44 4.97 2.69
CA PHE A 210 -12.42 4.79 4.14
C PHE A 210 -11.99 6.10 4.79
N ALA A 211 -12.81 6.61 5.70
CA ALA A 211 -12.55 7.89 6.34
C ALA A 211 -12.98 7.90 7.81
N PHE A 212 -12.23 8.65 8.61
CA PHE A 212 -12.53 8.90 10.01
C PHE A 212 -11.95 10.22 10.48
N ALA A 213 -12.58 10.84 11.47
CA ALA A 213 -12.08 12.00 12.18
C ALA A 213 -11.50 11.60 13.54
N ARG A 214 -10.45 12.30 13.95
CA ARG A 214 -9.95 12.37 15.32
C ARG A 214 -10.30 13.74 15.88
N VAL A 215 -11.01 13.79 17.01
CA VAL A 215 -11.57 15.02 17.58
C VAL A 215 -11.19 15.15 19.05
N ALA A 216 -10.45 16.19 19.42
CA ALA A 216 -10.18 16.50 20.83
C ALA A 216 -10.94 17.75 21.27
N ALA A 217 -11.41 17.73 22.53
CA ALA A 217 -12.12 18.85 23.14
C ALA A 217 -11.15 19.94 23.60
N GLY A 218 -11.39 21.19 23.19
CA GLY A 218 -10.58 22.35 23.58
C GLY A 218 -9.22 22.43 22.88
N GLY A 219 -8.74 23.64 22.63
CA GLY A 219 -7.44 23.91 22.00
C GLY A 219 -7.47 24.51 20.58
N GLY A 220 -8.65 24.67 19.97
CA GLY A 220 -8.83 25.35 18.68
C GLY A 220 -8.77 26.89 18.77
N ARG A 221 -9.17 27.59 17.69
CA ARG A 221 -8.95 29.04 17.46
C ARG A 221 -9.37 29.97 18.62
N SER A 222 -10.37 29.60 19.42
CA SER A 222 -10.85 30.37 20.58
C SER A 222 -10.56 29.72 21.95
N GLY A 223 -9.82 28.60 21.99
CA GLY A 223 -9.69 27.74 23.17
C GLY A 223 -10.91 26.84 23.43
N ALA A 224 -12.08 27.20 22.88
CA ALA A 224 -13.31 26.40 22.97
C ALA A 224 -13.57 25.50 21.74
N ASP A 225 -12.99 25.83 20.58
CA ASP A 225 -13.20 25.05 19.35
C ASP A 225 -12.45 23.71 19.43
N PRO A 226 -13.03 22.61 18.93
CA PRO A 226 -12.36 21.32 18.90
C PRO A 226 -11.17 21.35 17.92
N VAL A 227 -10.10 20.64 18.29
CA VAL A 227 -9.00 20.35 17.34
C VAL A 227 -9.36 19.08 16.59
N VAL A 228 -9.26 19.12 15.26
CA VAL A 228 -9.64 17.99 14.39
C VAL A 228 -8.54 17.57 13.43
N ALA A 229 -8.50 16.28 13.13
CA ALA A 229 -7.79 15.73 11.99
C ALA A 229 -8.67 14.68 11.31
N ILE A 230 -8.83 14.78 9.99
CA ILE A 230 -9.65 13.86 9.20
C ILE A 230 -8.76 13.07 8.26
N THR A 231 -8.82 11.75 8.38
CA THR A 231 -8.14 10.82 7.47
C THR A 231 -9.12 10.37 6.41
N CYS A 232 -8.72 10.50 5.14
CA CYS A 232 -9.47 9.97 4.00
C CYS A 232 -8.51 9.16 3.14
N VAL A 233 -8.82 7.88 2.91
CA VAL A 233 -8.00 7.00 2.09
C VAL A 233 -8.86 6.14 1.17
N PRO A 234 -8.36 5.79 -0.02
CA PRO A 234 -9.08 4.93 -0.93
C PRO A 234 -8.87 3.46 -0.53
N ARG A 235 -9.82 2.62 -0.91
CA ARG A 235 -9.77 1.16 -0.75
C ARG A 235 -10.40 0.50 -1.96
N MET A 236 -10.15 -0.80 -2.14
CA MET A 236 -10.64 -1.54 -3.31
C MET A 236 -10.26 -0.86 -4.64
N ILE A 237 -9.02 -0.37 -4.73
CA ILE A 237 -8.53 0.48 -5.83
C ILE A 237 -8.74 -0.14 -7.21
N ALA A 238 -8.66 -1.46 -7.31
CA ALA A 238 -8.90 -2.19 -8.55
C ALA A 238 -10.30 -1.98 -9.13
N SER A 239 -11.30 -1.72 -8.27
CA SER A 239 -12.69 -1.42 -8.67
C SER A 239 -12.87 0.05 -9.03
N LEU A 240 -12.05 0.94 -8.48
CA LEU A 240 -12.07 2.39 -8.77
C LEU A 240 -11.36 2.72 -10.09
N VAL A 241 -10.27 2.01 -10.38
CA VAL A 241 -9.45 2.23 -11.57
C VAL A 241 -9.22 0.90 -12.31
N PRO A 242 -10.27 0.34 -12.95
CA PRO A 242 -10.22 -0.99 -13.54
C PRO A 242 -9.14 -1.14 -14.62
N ASP A 243 -8.90 -0.10 -15.41
CA ASP A 243 -7.93 -0.13 -16.51
C ASP A 243 -6.52 0.35 -16.11
N THR A 244 -6.29 0.69 -14.84
CA THR A 244 -5.00 1.20 -14.32
C THR A 244 -4.39 2.35 -15.13
N ALA A 245 -5.23 3.12 -15.83
CA ALA A 245 -4.82 4.21 -16.72
C ALA A 245 -4.23 5.43 -15.97
N GLY A 246 -4.22 5.41 -14.63
CA GLY A 246 -3.67 6.49 -13.83
C GLY A 246 -3.99 6.36 -12.33
N PRO A 247 -3.58 7.35 -11.53
CA PRO A 247 -3.90 7.40 -10.11
C PRO A 247 -5.41 7.57 -9.86
N PRO A 248 -5.94 7.13 -8.70
CA PRO A 248 -7.36 7.23 -8.35
C PRO A 248 -7.73 8.67 -7.97
N LEU A 249 -7.65 9.61 -8.92
CA LEU A 249 -7.80 11.05 -8.66
C LEU A 249 -9.06 11.64 -9.26
N GLY A 250 -9.56 12.66 -8.56
CA GLY A 250 -10.52 13.62 -9.07
C GLY A 250 -11.87 13.06 -9.47
N ARG A 251 -12.66 13.91 -10.11
CA ARG A 251 -14.07 13.64 -10.42
C ARG A 251 -14.28 12.45 -11.35
N ALA A 252 -13.35 12.18 -12.27
CA ALA A 252 -13.46 11.07 -13.21
C ALA A 252 -13.49 9.70 -12.51
N VAL A 253 -12.82 9.58 -11.36
CA VAL A 253 -12.78 8.35 -10.55
C VAL A 253 -13.85 8.37 -9.46
N TRP A 254 -14.01 9.48 -8.77
CA TRP A 254 -14.83 9.53 -7.55
C TRP A 254 -16.29 9.94 -7.77
N ALA A 255 -16.64 10.44 -8.97
CA ALA A 255 -17.99 10.83 -9.34
C ALA A 255 -18.66 11.74 -8.28
N ASP A 256 -19.81 11.32 -7.73
CA ASP A 256 -20.58 12.02 -6.70
C ASP A 256 -20.29 11.53 -5.27
N THR A 257 -19.20 10.78 -5.08
CA THR A 257 -18.86 10.18 -3.77
C THR A 257 -18.54 11.23 -2.73
N ARG A 258 -19.13 11.09 -1.54
CA ARG A 258 -19.07 12.07 -0.44
C ARG A 258 -18.81 11.36 0.88
N MET A 259 -18.08 12.00 1.78
CA MET A 259 -17.89 11.57 3.18
C MET A 259 -18.65 12.53 4.09
N GLN A 260 -19.63 12.03 4.83
CA GLN A 260 -20.50 12.83 5.69
C GLN A 260 -19.71 13.34 6.91
N LEU A 261 -19.85 14.63 7.22
CA LEU A 261 -19.22 15.27 8.37
C LEU A 261 -20.23 15.46 9.52
N PRO A 262 -19.84 15.17 10.77
CA PRO A 262 -20.60 15.59 11.94
C PRO A 262 -20.83 17.13 11.96
N PRO A 263 -21.97 17.62 12.49
CA PRO A 263 -22.28 19.05 12.54
C PRO A 263 -21.20 19.93 13.15
N GLU A 264 -20.49 19.45 14.16
CA GLU A 264 -19.39 20.16 14.81
C GLU A 264 -18.14 20.30 13.94
N LEU A 265 -18.04 19.55 12.84
CA LEU A 265 -16.97 19.62 11.84
C LEU A 265 -17.44 20.26 10.52
N ALA A 266 -18.65 20.81 10.51
CA ALA A 266 -19.35 21.29 9.31
C ALA A 266 -18.90 22.67 8.81
N ASP A 267 -18.09 23.40 9.57
CA ASP A 267 -17.76 24.80 9.34
C ASP A 267 -16.36 25.00 8.74
N GLY A 268 -16.32 25.78 7.66
CA GLY A 268 -15.08 26.30 7.06
C GLY A 268 -14.46 25.38 6.01
N ALA A 269 -13.16 25.58 5.83
CA ALA A 269 -12.33 24.84 4.88
C ALA A 269 -11.21 24.12 5.62
N LEU A 270 -10.84 22.96 5.10
CA LEU A 270 -9.77 22.12 5.63
C LEU A 270 -8.56 22.20 4.70
N ARG A 271 -7.36 22.12 5.28
CA ARG A 271 -6.11 22.02 4.54
C ARG A 271 -5.64 20.59 4.51
N ASP A 272 -5.31 20.08 3.33
CA ASP A 272 -4.59 18.81 3.20
C ASP A 272 -3.12 18.97 3.61
N VAL A 273 -2.66 18.14 4.55
CA VAL A 273 -1.28 18.13 5.08
C VAL A 273 -0.26 17.77 3.99
N PHE A 274 -0.66 16.92 3.03
CA PHE A 274 0.24 16.44 1.99
C PHE A 274 0.38 17.45 0.85
N THR A 275 -0.73 17.98 0.33
CA THR A 275 -0.67 18.90 -0.81
C THR A 275 -0.70 20.38 -0.46
N GLY A 276 -1.12 20.73 0.75
CA GLY A 276 -1.41 22.11 1.14
C GLY A 276 -2.70 22.66 0.51
N ALA A 277 -3.44 21.88 -0.27
CA ALA A 277 -4.68 22.33 -0.89
C ALA A 277 -5.77 22.58 0.16
N THR A 278 -6.56 23.62 -0.09
CA THR A 278 -7.77 23.90 0.68
C THR A 278 -8.95 23.12 0.09
N ILE A 279 -9.64 22.37 0.95
CA ILE A 279 -10.81 21.56 0.64
C ILE A 279 -12.01 22.20 1.33
N GLU A 280 -12.96 22.65 0.52
CA GLU A 280 -14.21 23.24 1.00
C GLU A 280 -15.17 22.16 1.50
N VAL A 281 -15.84 22.44 2.62
CA VAL A 281 -16.94 21.61 3.11
C VAL A 281 -18.20 21.95 2.31
N GLU A 282 -18.76 20.96 1.62
CA GLU A 282 -19.99 21.13 0.86
C GLU A 282 -21.21 21.02 1.78
N ARG A 283 -22.18 21.93 1.62
CA ARG A 283 -23.46 21.91 2.34
C ARG A 283 -24.62 21.67 1.38
N ALA A 284 -25.43 20.68 1.68
CA ALA A 284 -26.69 20.45 0.98
C ALA A 284 -27.73 19.89 1.95
N ASN A 285 -28.95 20.45 1.93
CA ASN A 285 -30.09 19.96 2.71
C ASN A 285 -29.83 19.79 4.22
N GLY A 286 -29.03 20.68 4.82
CA GLY A 286 -28.68 20.63 6.24
C GLY A 286 -27.61 19.60 6.62
N ALA A 287 -27.04 18.88 5.66
CA ALA A 287 -25.91 17.99 5.85
C ALA A 287 -24.61 18.62 5.30
N SER A 288 -23.50 18.38 6.00
CA SER A 288 -22.17 18.77 5.57
C SER A 288 -21.37 17.56 5.14
N ALA A 289 -20.64 17.66 4.04
CA ALA A 289 -19.85 16.56 3.53
C ALA A 289 -18.59 17.03 2.81
N LEU A 290 -17.61 16.13 2.72
CA LEU A 290 -16.43 16.28 1.88
C LEU A 290 -16.63 15.52 0.58
N SER A 291 -16.44 16.19 -0.55
CA SER A 291 -16.39 15.53 -1.85
C SER A 291 -15.11 14.71 -1.98
N ALA A 292 -15.23 13.40 -2.21
CA ALA A 292 -14.07 12.54 -2.44
C ALA A 292 -13.30 12.96 -3.69
N ALA A 293 -14.00 13.46 -4.72
CA ALA A 293 -13.37 14.02 -5.91
C ALA A 293 -12.48 15.22 -5.56
N ALA A 294 -12.94 16.14 -4.71
CA ALA A 294 -12.14 17.29 -4.29
C ALA A 294 -10.97 16.87 -3.38
N VAL A 295 -11.22 15.98 -2.43
CA VAL A 295 -10.21 15.47 -1.48
C VAL A 295 -9.07 14.75 -2.21
N PHE A 296 -9.39 13.92 -3.20
CA PHE A 296 -8.41 13.16 -3.99
C PHE A 296 -8.11 13.80 -5.34
N GLU A 297 -8.30 15.10 -5.50
CA GLU A 297 -8.06 15.78 -6.79
C GLU A 297 -6.56 15.78 -7.15
N ARG A 298 -5.69 15.99 -6.15
CA ARG A 298 -4.25 16.21 -6.35
C ARG A 298 -3.37 15.08 -5.83
N PHE A 299 -3.90 14.22 -4.97
CA PHE A 299 -3.13 13.19 -4.28
C PHE A 299 -4.04 12.02 -3.88
N PRO A 300 -3.53 10.76 -3.89
CA PRO A 300 -4.38 9.58 -3.72
C PRO A 300 -4.80 9.31 -2.27
N VAL A 301 -4.27 10.04 -1.28
CA VAL A 301 -4.62 9.93 0.15
C VAL A 301 -4.67 11.33 0.73
N ALA A 302 -5.44 11.54 1.80
CA ALA A 302 -5.53 12.85 2.44
C ALA A 302 -5.49 12.76 3.96
N LEU A 303 -4.82 13.73 4.56
CA LEU A 303 -4.92 14.05 5.98
C LEU A 303 -5.31 15.52 6.07
N LEU A 304 -6.57 15.77 6.42
CA LEU A 304 -7.15 17.09 6.44
C LEU A 304 -7.14 17.65 7.86
N VAL A 305 -6.72 18.90 8.00
CA VAL A 305 -6.67 19.63 9.26
C VAL A 305 -7.30 21.01 9.08
N PRO A 306 -7.78 21.69 10.13
CA PRO A 306 -8.29 23.05 10.00
C PRO A 306 -7.25 23.98 9.35
N CYS A 307 -7.69 24.87 8.46
CA CYS A 307 -6.80 25.91 7.94
C CYS A 307 -6.31 26.80 9.11
N SER A 308 -5.00 26.96 9.25
CA SER A 308 -4.41 27.98 10.13
C SER A 308 -4.75 29.36 9.55
N THR A 309 -5.27 30.29 10.36
CA THR A 309 -5.36 31.71 10.02
C THR A 309 -4.00 32.36 10.03
#